data_AF-A0A1X7M0T4-F1
#
_entry.id   AF-A0A1X7M0T4-F1
#
_cell.length_a   1.000
_cell.length_b   1.000
_cell.length_c   1.000
_cell.angle_alpha   90.00
_cell.angle_beta   90.00
_cell.angle_gamma   90.00
#
_symmetry.space_group_name_H-M   'P 1'
#
loop_
_entity.id
_entity.type
_entity.pdbx_description
1 polymer ?
#
loop_
_entity_poly.entity_id
_entity_poly.type
_entity_poly.pdbx_seq_one_letter_code
_entity_poly.pdbx_strand_id
1 'polypeptide(L)'
;MGRVQVYVSDEVSEKINAIISKRRAEGARDKDVSYSSVSGMLLELGLRVYEAQTERKENPFNQMLFNKTLLENVLKSQAAIARVLAMDSLSPHIVDDKRFVYAQLVATIKAEVQEQLGTLFPEED
;
A
#
# COMPACT_ATOMS: atom_id res chain seq x y z
N MET A 1 16.70 -29.42 23.01
CA MET A 1 16.06 -28.96 21.75
C MET A 1 15.76 -30.16 20.88
N GLY A 2 14.57 -30.23 20.26
CA GLY A 2 14.25 -31.27 19.29
C GLY A 2 14.99 -31.03 17.97
N ARG A 3 15.43 -32.10 17.31
CA ARG A 3 16.02 -32.00 15.97
C ARG A 3 14.89 -31.96 14.94
N VAL A 4 14.83 -30.88 14.16
CA VAL A 4 13.88 -30.73 13.05
C VAL A 4 14.64 -30.88 11.74
N GLN A 5 14.12 -31.70 10.83
CA GLN A 5 14.62 -31.82 9.46
C GLN A 5 13.56 -31.28 8.51
N VAL A 6 13.89 -30.27 7.72
CA VAL A 6 12.96 -29.60 6.80
C VAL A 6 13.62 -29.51 5.43
N TYR A 7 12.89 -29.88 4.39
CA TYR A 7 13.28 -29.62 3.01
C TYR A 7 12.81 -28.21 2.63
N VAL A 8 13.75 -27.36 2.22
CA VAL A 8 13.50 -25.97 1.82
C VAL A 8 13.93 -25.78 0.37
N SER A 9 13.36 -24.77 -0.30
CA SER A 9 13.81 -24.40 -1.64
C SER A 9 15.22 -23.81 -1.62
N ASP A 10 15.90 -23.86 -2.77
CA ASP A 10 17.23 -23.29 -2.93
C ASP A 10 17.27 -21.80 -2.55
N GLU A 11 16.24 -21.04 -2.93
CA GLU A 11 16.11 -19.63 -2.57
C GLU A 11 16.14 -19.40 -1.05
N VAL A 12 15.45 -20.24 -0.27
CA VAL A 12 15.44 -20.13 1.19
C VAL A 12 16.80 -20.50 1.76
N SER A 13 17.45 -21.53 1.21
CA SER A 13 18.78 -21.95 1.64
C SER A 13 19.83 -20.86 1.39
N GLU A 14 19.80 -20.23 0.22
CA GLU A 14 20.66 -19.11 -0.14
C GLU A 14 20.46 -17.91 0.80
N LYS A 15 19.21 -17.55 1.10
CA LYS A 15 18.90 -16.47 2.06
C LYS A 15 19.45 -16.76 3.46
N ILE A 16 19.35 -18.01 3.93
CA ILE A 16 19.93 -18.41 5.23
C ILE A 16 21.45 -18.27 5.19
N ASN A 17 22.10 -18.74 4.12
CA ASN A 17 23.55 -18.61 3.94
C ASN A 17 24.01 -17.15 3.85
N ALA A 18 23.23 -16.27 3.22
CA ALA A 18 23.49 -14.84 3.19
C ALA A 18 23.44 -14.21 4.58
N ILE A 19 22.47 -14.60 5.41
CA ILE A 19 22.37 -14.14 6.82
C ILE A 19 23.57 -14.60 7.64
N ILE A 20 24.00 -15.86 7.48
CA ILE A 20 25.19 -16.40 8.15
C ILE A 20 26.42 -15.58 7.75
N SER A 21 26.60 -15.35 6.46
CA SER A 21 27.73 -14.59 5.92
C SER A 21 27.75 -13.15 6.46
N LYS A 22 26.58 -12.50 6.52
CA LYS A 22 26.43 -11.17 7.09
C LYS A 22 26.81 -11.12 8.57
N ARG A 23 26.31 -12.06 9.38
CA ARG A 23 26.63 -12.11 10.83
C ARG A 23 28.10 -12.37 11.09
N ARG A 24 28.77 -13.18 10.26
CA ARG A 24 30.23 -13.36 10.33
C ARG A 24 30.97 -12.07 10.00
N ALA A 25 30.53 -11.34 8.97
CA ALA A 25 31.11 -10.04 8.63
C ALA A 25 30.93 -9.01 9.76
N GLU A 26 29.85 -9.10 10.54
CA GLU A 26 29.59 -8.28 11.74
C GLU A 26 30.42 -8.70 12.97
N GLY A 27 31.33 -9.67 12.85
CA GLY A 27 32.25 -10.09 13.91
C GLY A 27 31.70 -11.17 14.85
N ALA A 28 30.59 -11.83 14.49
CA ALA A 28 30.09 -12.95 15.26
C ALA A 28 31.04 -14.17 15.15
N ARG A 29 31.26 -14.86 16.27
CA ARG A 29 32.14 -16.04 16.31
C ARG A 29 31.51 -17.17 15.49
N ASP A 30 32.34 -17.91 14.74
CA ASP A 30 31.89 -19.06 13.93
C ASP A 30 31.17 -20.15 14.72
N LYS A 31 31.43 -20.24 16.03
CA LYS A 31 30.76 -21.17 16.93
C LYS A 31 29.31 -20.77 17.24
N ASP A 32 28.98 -19.49 17.15
CA ASP A 32 27.67 -18.95 17.49
C ASP A 32 26.74 -18.86 16.25
N VAL A 33 27.34 -18.81 15.05
CA VAL A 33 26.61 -18.68 13.77
C VAL A 33 26.77 -19.95 12.94
N SER A 34 25.77 -20.83 13.05
CA SER A 34 25.63 -22.03 12.23
C SER A 34 24.32 -22.00 11.45
N TYR A 35 24.22 -22.83 10.41
CA TYR A 35 22.99 -22.98 9.64
C TYR A 35 21.81 -23.37 10.53
N SER A 36 22.04 -24.28 11.49
CA SER A 36 21.01 -24.71 12.44
C SER A 36 20.61 -23.62 13.43
N SER A 37 21.55 -22.78 13.91
CA SER A 37 21.22 -21.70 14.85
C SER A 37 20.41 -20.59 14.18
N VAL A 38 20.78 -20.21 12.95
CA VAL A 38 20.03 -19.22 12.18
C VAL A 38 18.66 -19.77 11.77
N SER A 39 18.58 -21.02 11.33
CA SER A 39 17.30 -21.66 10.97
C SER A 39 16.37 -21.77 12.17
N GLY A 40 16.88 -22.15 13.35
CA GLY A 40 16.09 -22.22 14.58
C GLY A 40 15.53 -20.86 14.98
N MET A 41 16.35 -19.81 14.93
CA MET A 41 15.92 -18.44 15.20
C MET A 41 14.87 -17.94 14.20
N LEU A 42 15.00 -18.28 12.91
CA LEU A 42 14.01 -17.93 11.89
C LEU A 42 12.68 -18.68 12.10
N LEU A 43 12.71 -19.93 12.54
CA LEU A 43 11.50 -20.70 12.88
C LEU A 43 10.76 -20.08 14.07
N GLU A 44 11.47 -19.73 15.14
CA GLU A 44 10.87 -19.05 16.30
C GLU A 44 10.29 -17.69 15.94
N LEU A 45 10.99 -16.91 15.11
CA LEU A 45 10.49 -15.63 14.61
C LEU A 45 9.25 -15.83 13.72
N GLY A 46 9.28 -16.83 12.83
CA GLY A 46 8.17 -17.19 11.96
C GLY A 46 6.92 -17.59 12.74
N LEU A 47 7.08 -18.36 13.82
CA LEU A 47 5.97 -18.73 14.71
C LEU A 47 5.36 -17.50 15.39
N ARG A 48 6.18 -16.61 15.95
CA ARG A 48 5.70 -15.36 16.56
C ARG A 48 4.92 -14.49 15.57
N VAL A 49 5.39 -14.39 14.32
CA VAL A 49 4.69 -13.64 13.26
C VAL A 49 3.39 -14.34 12.85
N TYR A 50 3.39 -15.68 12.76
CA TYR A 50 2.19 -16.45 12.43
C TYR A 50 1.09 -16.29 13.48
N GLU A 51 1.44 -16.35 14.77
CA GLU A 51 0.52 -16.12 15.89
C GLU A 51 -0.04 -14.69 15.83
N ALA A 52 0.82 -13.67 15.70
CA ALA A 52 0.39 -12.28 15.60
C ALA A 52 -0.49 -12.00 14.37
N GLN A 53 -0.25 -12.68 13.24
CA GLN A 53 -1.13 -12.58 12.07
C GLN A 53 -2.46 -13.30 12.29
N THR A 54 -2.46 -14.43 13.01
CA THR A 54 -3.66 -15.22 13.27
C THR A 54 -4.60 -14.49 14.22
N GLU A 55 -4.07 -13.81 15.24
CA GLU A 55 -4.84 -12.91 16.11
C GLU A 55 -5.47 -11.74 15.32
N ARG A 56 -4.78 -11.24 14.28
CA ARG A 56 -5.31 -10.18 13.39
C ARG A 56 -6.29 -10.69 12.33
N LYS A 57 -6.33 -11.99 12.06
CA LYS A 57 -7.18 -12.61 11.02
C LYS A 57 -8.67 -12.67 11.38
N GLU A 58 -9.09 -12.20 12.56
CA GLU A 58 -10.52 -12.05 12.86
C GLU A 58 -11.26 -11.11 11.88
N ASN A 59 -10.54 -10.33 11.06
CA ASN A 59 -11.16 -9.62 9.94
C ASN A 59 -10.35 -9.83 8.65
N PRO A 60 -10.59 -10.92 7.88
CA PRO A 60 -9.95 -11.08 6.58
C PRO A 60 -10.33 -9.90 5.70
N PHE A 61 -9.34 -9.34 5.00
CA PHE A 61 -9.55 -8.17 4.14
C PHE A 61 -10.68 -8.43 3.14
N ASN A 62 -11.78 -7.69 3.28
CA ASN A 62 -12.94 -7.82 2.42
C ASN A 62 -12.83 -6.80 1.28
N GLN A 63 -12.40 -7.27 0.11
CA GLN A 63 -12.23 -6.44 -1.09
C GLN A 63 -13.53 -5.71 -1.47
N MET A 64 -14.70 -6.34 -1.34
CA MET A 64 -15.97 -5.72 -1.69
C MET A 64 -16.33 -4.58 -0.73
N LEU A 65 -16.13 -4.79 0.57
CA LEU A 65 -16.36 -3.76 1.58
C LEU A 65 -15.37 -2.59 1.42
N PHE A 66 -14.11 -2.90 1.10
CA PHE A 66 -13.10 -1.90 0.81
C PHE A 66 -13.49 -1.06 -0.41
N ASN A 67 -13.82 -1.69 -1.54
CA ASN A 67 -14.24 -1.01 -2.77
C ASN A 67 -15.48 -0.14 -2.53
N LYS A 68 -16.46 -0.65 -1.78
CA LYS A 68 -17.66 0.11 -1.40
C LYS A 68 -17.30 1.36 -0.59
N THR A 69 -16.50 1.18 0.46
CA THR A 69 -16.08 2.27 1.35
C THR A 69 -15.27 3.32 0.61
N LEU A 70 -14.35 2.89 -0.25
CA LEU A 70 -13.53 3.77 -1.08
C LEU A 70 -14.40 4.58 -2.03
N LEU A 71 -15.28 3.91 -2.79
CA LEU A 71 -16.19 4.58 -3.74
C LEU A 71 -17.09 5.58 -3.03
N GLU A 72 -17.67 5.20 -1.89
CA GLU A 72 -18.54 6.08 -1.10
C GLU A 72 -17.81 7.34 -0.63
N ASN A 73 -16.59 7.20 -0.12
CA ASN A 73 -15.80 8.33 0.36
C ASN A 73 -15.34 9.25 -0.77
N VAL A 74 -14.94 8.69 -1.91
CA VAL A 74 -14.54 9.48 -3.10
C VAL A 74 -15.74 10.27 -3.62
N LEU A 75 -16.90 9.63 -3.78
CA LEU A 75 -18.11 10.30 -4.26
C LEU A 75 -18.60 11.39 -3.29
N LYS A 76 -18.59 11.12 -1.98
CA LYS A 76 -18.94 12.14 -0.97
C LYS A 76 -17.99 13.33 -1.01
N SER A 77 -16.69 13.08 -1.13
CA SER A 77 -15.67 14.13 -1.21
C SER A 77 -15.82 14.97 -2.47
N GLN A 78 -16.03 14.33 -3.62
CA GLN A 78 -16.28 15.01 -4.90
C GLN A 78 -17.54 15.89 -4.82
N ALA A 79 -18.62 15.38 -4.24
CA ALA A 79 -19.86 16.15 -4.09
C ALA A 79 -19.73 17.30 -3.07
N ALA A 80 -18.91 17.14 -2.03
CA ALA A 80 -18.63 18.21 -1.08
C ALA A 80 -17.78 19.32 -1.72
N ILE A 81 -16.68 18.94 -2.40
CA ILE A 81 -15.77 19.87 -3.05
C ILE A 81 -16.47 20.63 -4.19
N ALA A 82 -17.35 19.97 -4.96
CA ALA A 82 -18.13 20.65 -6.00
C ALA A 82 -19.01 21.78 -5.42
N ARG A 83 -19.57 21.58 -4.22
CA ARG A 83 -20.34 22.64 -3.53
C ARG A 83 -19.44 23.75 -2.99
N VAL A 84 -18.28 23.39 -2.42
CA VAL A 84 -17.29 24.37 -1.97
C VAL A 84 -16.81 25.23 -3.14
N LEU A 85 -16.48 24.62 -4.29
CA LEU A 85 -16.11 25.33 -5.51
C LEU A 85 -17.19 26.32 -5.97
N ALA A 86 -18.46 25.91 -5.91
CA ALA A 86 -19.58 26.80 -6.23
C ALA A 86 -19.69 27.97 -5.24
N MET A 87 -19.55 27.72 -3.93
CA MET A 87 -19.56 28.77 -2.91
C MET A 87 -18.39 29.74 -3.07
N ASP A 88 -17.18 29.21 -3.28
CA ASP A 88 -15.98 30.01 -3.47
C ASP A 88 -16.07 30.87 -4.73
N SER A 89 -16.65 30.35 -5.81
CA SER A 89 -16.85 31.12 -7.05
C SER A 89 -17.78 32.33 -6.89
N LEU A 90 -18.56 32.40 -5.81
CA LEU A 90 -19.42 33.53 -5.45
C LEU A 90 -18.77 34.47 -4.42
N SER A 91 -17.54 34.18 -3.98
CA SER A 91 -16.85 34.97 -2.97
C SER A 91 -16.52 36.37 -3.50
N PRO A 92 -16.85 37.44 -2.75
CA PRO A 92 -16.67 38.83 -3.19
C PRO A 92 -15.20 39.20 -3.45
N HIS A 93 -14.25 38.43 -2.90
CA HIS A 93 -12.82 38.65 -3.10
C HIS A 93 -12.30 38.21 -4.48
N ILE A 94 -13.10 37.47 -5.25
CA ILE A 94 -12.70 36.93 -6.56
C ILE A 94 -13.69 37.22 -7.70
N VAL A 95 -14.77 37.98 -7.43
CA VAL A 95 -15.84 38.28 -8.41
C VAL A 95 -15.33 38.93 -9.70
N ASP A 96 -14.33 39.81 -9.59
CA ASP A 96 -13.75 40.51 -10.76
C ASP A 96 -12.58 39.74 -11.41
N ASP A 97 -12.15 38.63 -10.82
CA ASP A 97 -11.07 37.82 -11.36
C ASP A 97 -11.62 36.79 -12.35
N LYS A 98 -11.33 37.03 -13.63
CA LYS A 98 -11.73 36.16 -14.75
C LYS A 98 -11.22 34.73 -14.61
N ARG A 99 -10.19 34.47 -13.79
CA ARG A 99 -9.66 33.12 -13.53
C ARG A 99 -10.60 32.23 -12.74
N PHE A 100 -11.49 32.81 -11.94
CA PHE A 100 -12.36 32.05 -11.02
C PHE A 100 -13.81 31.99 -11.47
N VAL A 101 -14.08 32.27 -12.75
CA VAL A 101 -15.41 32.13 -13.34
C VAL A 101 -15.81 30.65 -13.31
N TYR A 102 -16.86 30.33 -12.54
CA TYR A 102 -17.33 28.97 -12.31
C TYR A 102 -17.47 28.14 -13.60
N ALA A 103 -18.04 28.72 -14.65
CA ALA A 103 -18.21 28.04 -15.94
C ALA A 103 -16.87 27.62 -16.59
N GLN A 104 -15.83 28.44 -16.46
CA GLN A 104 -14.50 28.13 -16.99
C GLN A 104 -13.79 27.09 -16.13
N LEU A 105 -13.92 27.17 -14.80
CA LEU A 105 -13.38 26.16 -13.88
C LEU A 105 -13.99 24.78 -14.15
N VAL A 106 -15.31 24.69 -14.31
CA VAL A 106 -15.99 23.44 -14.63
C VAL A 106 -15.55 22.89 -15.99
N ALA A 107 -15.37 23.75 -17.00
CA ALA A 107 -14.89 23.33 -18.31
C ALA A 107 -13.45 22.79 -18.25
N THR A 108 -12.58 23.47 -17.49
CA THR A 108 -11.18 23.06 -17.30
C THR A 108 -11.09 21.71 -16.59
N ILE A 109 -11.81 21.56 -15.46
CA ILE A 109 -11.86 20.30 -14.72
C ILE A 109 -12.37 19.15 -15.60
N LYS A 110 -13.40 19.39 -16.42
CA LYS A 110 -13.91 18.37 -17.35
C LYS A 110 -12.88 17.97 -18.39
N ALA A 111 -12.15 18.93 -18.96
CA ALA A 111 -11.12 18.66 -19.96
C ALA A 111 -9.96 17.84 -19.37
N GLU A 112 -9.45 18.23 -18.19
CA GLU A 112 -8.39 17.51 -17.48
C GLU A 112 -8.82 16.08 -17.11
N VAL A 113 -10.06 15.90 -16.63
CA VAL A 113 -10.59 14.57 -16.30
C VAL A 113 -10.71 13.69 -17.55
N GLN A 114 -11.13 14.25 -18.68
CA GLN A 114 -11.20 13.51 -19.95
C GLN A 114 -9.83 13.09 -20.47
N GLU A 115 -8.82 13.94 -20.34
CA GLU A 115 -7.43 13.59 -20.69
C GLU A 115 -6.89 12.43 -19.83
N GLN A 116 -7.14 12.48 -18.52
CA GLN A 116 -6.75 11.41 -17.60
C GLN A 116 -7.52 10.11 -17.86
N LEU A 117 -8.83 10.21 -18.15
CA LEU A 117 -9.65 9.05 -18.48
C LEU A 117 -9.20 8.42 -19.80
N GLY A 118 -8.95 9.22 -20.84
CA GLY A 118 -8.53 8.72 -22.16
C GLY A 118 -7.19 7.98 -22.13
N THR A 119 -6.33 8.24 -21.14
CA THR A 119 -5.08 7.49 -20.94
C THR A 119 -5.32 6.04 -20.48
N LEU A 120 -6.37 5.82 -19.69
CA LEU A 120 -6.69 4.51 -19.09
C LEU A 120 -7.84 3.79 -19.81
N PHE A 121 -8.74 4.56 -20.42
CA PHE A 121 -9.95 4.13 -21.11
C PHE A 121 -10.07 4.93 -22.42
N PRO A 122 -9.27 4.61 -23.45
CA PRO A 122 -9.36 5.28 -24.75
C PRO A 122 -10.74 5.04 -25.39
N GLU A 123 -11.26 6.03 -26.11
CA GLU A 123 -12.57 5.92 -26.79
C GLU A 123 -12.54 5.02 -28.03
N GLU A 124 -11.35 4.63 -28.50
CA GLU A 124 -11.17 3.68 -29.60
C GLU A 124 -11.05 2.25 -29.07
N ASP A 125 -12.17 1.52 -29.08
CA ASP A 125 -12.24 0.07 -29.32
C ASP A 125 -12.74 -0.17 -30.76
#